data_AF-A0A7S0DQH4-F1
#
_entry.id   AF-A0A7S0DQH4-F1
#
_cell.length_a   1.000
_cell.length_b   1.000
_cell.length_c   1.000
_cell.angle_alpha   90.00
_cell.angle_beta   90.00
_cell.angle_gamma   90.00
#
_symmetry.space_group_name_H-M   'P 1'
#
loop_
_entity.id
_entity.type
_entity.pdbx_description
1 polymer ?
#
loop_
_entity_poly.entity_id
_entity_poly.type
_entity_poly.pdbx_seq_one_letter_code
_entity_poly.pdbx_strand_id
1 'polypeptide(L)'
;CRLRGECRLSRSIPQRVINIDLYSCPGANVTICNMAQTPLSTGSVDAVVMCLSLMGTDYPAFLREAWRILRPDGFLWIAEIRSRFEERKGDRGAIDRFLKEMRRLGFLCTSEKRPSKMFLTMTFAKRGQDDDIQTDETRAKRPLKSTQWPRLKPCLFRKRKTQGELLAEAANH
;
A
#
# COMPACT_ATOMS: atom_id res chain seq x y z
N CYS A 1 -2.16 -18.77 11.19
CA CYS A 1 -0.91 -17.99 11.35
C CYS A 1 0.13 -18.11 10.21
N ARG A 2 -0.04 -18.91 9.14
CA ARG A 2 1.05 -19.17 8.17
C ARG A 2 1.32 -18.09 7.09
N LEU A 3 0.71 -16.90 7.14
CA LEU A 3 0.88 -15.87 6.08
C LEU A 3 0.90 -14.40 6.58
N ARG A 4 0.55 -14.11 7.84
CA ARG A 4 0.54 -12.74 8.39
C ARG A 4 1.60 -12.60 9.47
N GLY A 5 2.32 -11.48 9.49
CA GLY A 5 3.29 -11.18 10.54
C GLY A 5 4.61 -11.96 10.50
N GLU A 6 5.06 -12.51 9.35
CA GLU A 6 6.36 -13.20 9.26
C GLU A 6 7.58 -12.25 9.24
N CYS A 7 7.34 -10.93 9.14
CA CYS A 7 8.38 -9.89 9.15
C CYS A 7 9.54 -10.15 8.17
N ARG A 8 9.25 -10.72 7.00
CA ARG A 8 10.30 -11.10 6.03
C ARG A 8 11.18 -9.92 5.60
N LEU A 9 10.58 -8.73 5.48
CA LEU A 9 11.30 -7.52 5.10
C LEU A 9 12.40 -7.19 6.12
N SER A 10 12.08 -7.21 7.42
CA SER A 10 13.05 -6.91 8.48
C SER A 10 14.19 -7.93 8.58
N ARG A 11 14.01 -9.14 8.03
CA ARG A 11 15.06 -10.18 7.97
C ARG A 11 15.92 -10.07 6.71
N SER A 12 15.44 -9.37 5.69
CA SER A 12 16.09 -9.32 4.37
C SER A 12 16.96 -8.09 4.17
N ILE A 13 16.86 -7.10 5.05
CA ILE A 13 17.55 -5.81 4.91
C ILE A 13 18.19 -5.39 6.24
N PRO A 14 19.32 -4.66 6.21
CA PRO A 14 20.04 -4.24 7.43
C PRO A 14 19.37 -3.07 8.18
N GLN A 15 18.46 -2.34 7.54
CA GLN A 15 17.79 -1.18 8.14
C GLN A 15 16.87 -1.59 9.29
N ARG A 16 16.66 -0.68 10.25
CA ARG A 16 15.68 -0.88 11.31
C ARG A 16 14.27 -0.86 10.75
N VAL A 17 13.59 -2.00 10.80
CA VAL A 17 12.21 -2.14 10.31
C VAL A 17 11.23 -2.26 11.48
N ILE A 18 10.22 -1.40 11.49
CA ILE A 18 9.08 -1.49 12.41
C ILE A 18 7.96 -2.24 11.67
N ASN A 19 7.68 -3.47 12.09
CA ASN A 19 6.60 -4.26 11.49
C ASN A 19 5.28 -3.94 12.19
N ILE A 20 4.24 -3.63 11.43
CA ILE A 20 2.91 -3.29 11.94
C ILE A 20 1.89 -4.23 11.30
N ASP A 21 1.05 -4.86 12.13
CA ASP A 21 -0.08 -5.68 11.68
C ASP A 21 -1.17 -5.65 12.78
N LEU A 22 -2.40 -6.03 12.42
CA LEU A 22 -3.50 -6.19 13.38
C LEU A 22 -3.33 -7.44 14.25
N TYR A 23 -2.52 -8.40 13.79
CA TYR A 23 -2.28 -9.67 14.47
C TYR A 23 -0.80 -10.04 14.41
N SER A 24 -0.30 -10.63 15.50
CA SER A 24 1.06 -11.17 15.55
C SER A 24 1.04 -12.67 15.78
N CYS A 25 2.05 -13.36 15.25
CA CYS A 25 2.32 -14.75 15.58
C CYS A 25 3.27 -14.80 16.80
N PRO A 26 3.19 -15.83 17.66
CA PRO A 26 4.16 -16.01 18.73
C PRO A 26 5.60 -15.99 18.22
N GLY A 27 6.47 -15.19 18.85
CA GLY A 27 7.86 -15.02 18.44
C GLY A 27 8.10 -14.08 17.25
N ALA A 28 7.06 -13.46 16.69
CA ALA A 28 7.22 -12.45 15.65
C ALA A 28 7.44 -11.05 16.24
N ASN A 29 8.42 -10.32 15.70
CA ASN A 29 8.67 -8.92 16.05
C ASN A 29 7.70 -8.01 15.28
N VAL A 30 6.45 -7.95 15.75
CA VAL A 30 5.35 -7.16 15.17
C VAL A 30 4.74 -6.27 16.25
N THR A 31 4.64 -4.99 15.97
CA THR A 31 3.82 -4.04 16.72
C THR A 31 2.35 -4.25 16.34
N ILE A 32 1.55 -4.75 17.28
CA ILE A 32 0.12 -4.99 17.08
C ILE A 32 -0.61 -3.65 17.14
N CYS A 33 -1.04 -3.13 15.99
CA CYS A 33 -1.88 -1.93 15.95
C CYS A 33 -2.65 -1.81 14.63
N ASN A 34 -3.67 -0.96 14.63
CA ASN A 34 -4.32 -0.55 13.39
C ASN A 34 -3.41 0.42 12.63
N MET A 35 -3.05 0.10 11.39
CA MET A 35 -2.19 0.98 10.58
C MET A 35 -2.87 2.29 10.15
N ALA A 36 -4.16 2.51 10.43
CA ALA A 36 -4.78 3.83 10.35
C ALA A 36 -4.37 4.76 11.51
N GLN A 37 -3.86 4.20 12.61
CA GLN A 37 -3.47 4.94 13.81
C GLN A 37 -2.33 4.19 14.50
N THR A 38 -1.11 4.44 14.05
CA THR A 38 0.10 3.83 14.59
C THR A 38 0.56 4.56 15.85
N PRO A 39 1.27 3.89 16.77
CA PRO A 39 1.85 4.51 17.97
C PRO A 39 3.12 5.33 17.65
N LEU A 40 3.44 5.59 16.38
CA LEU A 40 4.65 6.28 15.97
C LEU A 40 4.45 7.80 16.00
N SER A 41 5.52 8.54 16.29
CA SER A 41 5.49 10.00 16.23
C SER A 41 5.45 10.50 14.78
N THR A 42 4.96 11.73 14.60
CA THR A 42 4.94 12.40 13.29
C THR A 42 6.38 12.59 12.80
N GLY A 43 6.63 12.33 11.52
CA GLY A 43 7.97 12.52 10.93
C GLY A 43 9.07 11.60 11.47
N SER A 44 8.71 10.45 12.05
CA SER A 44 9.64 9.55 12.75
C SER A 44 10.28 8.47 11.89
N VAL A 45 9.81 8.28 10.64
CA VAL A 45 10.33 7.23 9.75
C VAL A 45 10.78 7.79 8.40
N ASP A 46 11.84 7.20 7.86
CA ASP A 46 12.41 7.57 6.55
C ASP A 46 11.63 6.97 5.37
N ALA A 47 11.09 5.76 5.58
CA ALA A 47 10.36 5.03 4.56
C ALA A 47 9.19 4.24 5.17
N VAL A 48 8.10 4.11 4.40
CA VAL A 48 6.94 3.29 4.72
C VAL A 48 6.71 2.30 3.57
N VAL A 49 6.46 1.04 3.91
CA VAL A 49 6.19 -0.01 2.93
C VAL A 49 4.82 -0.61 3.19
N MET A 50 3.93 -0.49 2.21
CA MET A 50 2.60 -1.08 2.18
C MET A 50 2.58 -2.21 1.14
N CYS A 51 2.78 -3.44 1.61
CA CYS A 51 2.82 -4.63 0.75
C CYS A 51 1.55 -5.46 0.95
N LEU A 52 0.69 -5.48 -0.07
CA LEU A 52 -0.60 -6.20 -0.07
C LEU A 52 -1.48 -5.84 1.14
N SER A 53 -1.36 -4.62 1.65
CA SER A 53 -2.00 -4.19 2.90
C SER A 53 -3.17 -3.24 2.69
N LEU A 54 -3.38 -2.67 1.50
CA LEU A 54 -4.50 -1.75 1.21
C LEU A 54 -5.83 -2.50 1.02
N MET A 55 -6.10 -3.52 1.84
CA MET A 55 -7.26 -4.40 1.72
C MET A 55 -8.53 -3.84 2.38
N GLY A 56 -8.40 -2.85 3.26
CA GLY A 56 -9.52 -2.19 3.93
C GLY A 56 -10.29 -1.26 3.00
N THR A 57 -11.59 -1.10 3.24
CA THR A 57 -12.43 -0.08 2.57
C THR A 57 -12.01 1.34 2.95
N ASP A 58 -11.39 1.51 4.12
CA ASP A 58 -10.85 2.78 4.61
C ASP A 58 -9.33 2.89 4.42
N TYR A 59 -8.82 2.34 3.32
CA TYR A 59 -7.39 2.44 3.01
C TYR A 59 -6.84 3.88 2.90
N PRO A 60 -7.64 4.92 2.57
CA PRO A 60 -7.14 6.29 2.61
C PRO A 60 -6.70 6.75 4.01
N ALA A 61 -7.30 6.21 5.08
CA ALA A 61 -6.84 6.47 6.44
C ALA A 61 -5.42 5.92 6.65
N PHE A 62 -5.11 4.74 6.10
CA PHE A 62 -3.76 4.16 6.16
C PHE A 62 -2.74 5.03 5.43
N LEU A 63 -3.10 5.57 4.26
CA LEU A 63 -2.23 6.46 3.48
C LEU A 63 -1.97 7.79 4.20
N ARG A 64 -3.00 8.35 4.85
CA ARG A 64 -2.84 9.55 5.68
C ARG A 64 -1.91 9.29 6.86
N GLU A 65 -2.07 8.14 7.50
CA GLU A 65 -1.22 7.77 8.62
C GLU A 65 0.23 7.57 8.18
N ALA A 66 0.46 6.95 7.02
CA ALA A 66 1.79 6.87 6.40
C ALA A 66 2.38 8.27 6.15
N TRP A 67 1.58 9.20 5.64
CA TRP A 67 2.01 10.59 5.45
C TRP A 67 2.39 11.26 6.77
N ARG A 68 1.63 11.03 7.85
CA ARG A 68 1.90 11.60 9.17
C ARG A 68 3.24 11.13 9.72
N ILE A 69 3.50 9.82 9.69
CA ILE A 69 4.71 9.23 10.27
C ILE A 69 5.97 9.46 9.42
N LEU A 70 5.83 9.63 8.10
CA LEU A 70 6.96 9.93 7.21
C LEU A 70 7.55 11.30 7.50
N ARG A 71 8.89 11.39 7.57
CA ARG A 71 9.60 12.67 7.55
C ARG A 71 9.47 13.37 6.19
N PRO A 72 9.71 14.69 6.10
CA PRO A 72 9.90 15.38 4.81
C PRO A 72 10.88 14.61 3.92
N ASP A 73 10.60 14.54 2.62
CA ASP A 73 11.38 13.80 1.61
C ASP A 73 11.51 12.28 1.86
N GLY A 74 10.72 11.74 2.78
CA GLY A 74 10.60 10.30 3.00
C GLY A 74 9.86 9.58 1.86
N PHE A 75 10.04 8.26 1.78
CA PHE A 75 9.49 7.44 0.69
C PHE A 75 8.35 6.53 1.16
N LEU A 76 7.29 6.45 0.36
CA LEU A 76 6.22 5.47 0.49
C LEU A 76 6.29 4.48 -0.68
N TRP A 77 6.42 3.20 -0.36
CA TRP A 77 6.36 2.09 -1.32
C TRP A 77 5.05 1.34 -1.18
N ILE A 78 4.32 1.21 -2.28
CA ILE A 78 3.07 0.45 -2.34
C ILE A 78 3.27 -0.69 -3.32
N ALA A 79 3.03 -1.92 -2.86
CA ALA A 79 3.00 -3.12 -3.70
C ALA A 79 1.62 -3.76 -3.59
N GLU A 80 0.86 -3.75 -4.68
CA GLU A 80 -0.52 -4.25 -4.72
C GLU A 80 -0.77 -5.15 -5.94
N ILE A 81 -1.85 -5.92 -5.90
CA ILE A 81 -2.23 -6.76 -7.03
C ILE A 81 -2.88 -5.88 -8.11
N ARG A 82 -2.42 -6.02 -9.35
CA ARG A 82 -2.89 -5.26 -10.52
C ARG A 82 -4.41 -5.31 -10.69
N SER A 83 -5.00 -6.49 -10.55
CA SER A 83 -6.44 -6.70 -10.71
C SER A 83 -7.29 -5.90 -9.71
N ARG A 84 -6.70 -5.34 -8.64
CA ARG A 84 -7.40 -4.45 -7.71
C ARG A 84 -7.61 -3.05 -8.26
N PHE A 85 -6.73 -2.63 -9.16
CA PHE A 85 -6.73 -1.33 -9.82
C PHE A 85 -7.19 -1.37 -11.28
N GLU A 86 -7.32 -2.55 -11.88
CA GLU A 86 -7.75 -2.69 -13.29
C GLU A 86 -9.20 -3.23 -13.34
N GLU A 87 -10.14 -2.47 -13.92
CA GLU A 87 -11.49 -2.99 -14.18
C GLU A 87 -11.45 -4.04 -15.30
N ARG A 88 -10.74 -3.70 -16.37
CA ARG A 88 -10.40 -4.54 -17.53
C ARG A 88 -8.88 -4.52 -17.73
N LYS A 89 -8.31 -5.52 -18.42
CA LYS A 89 -6.86 -5.59 -18.66
C LYS A 89 -6.39 -4.31 -19.38
N GLY A 90 -5.47 -3.58 -18.75
CA GLY A 90 -4.96 -2.31 -19.30
C GLY A 90 -5.77 -1.06 -18.96
N ASP A 91 -6.88 -1.18 -18.21
CA ASP A 91 -7.60 -0.05 -17.65
C ASP A 91 -6.70 0.71 -16.65
N ARG A 92 -6.61 2.03 -16.84
CA ARG A 92 -5.84 2.94 -15.99
C ARG A 92 -6.71 3.89 -15.17
N GLY A 93 -8.03 3.89 -15.35
CA GLY A 93 -8.92 4.88 -14.74
C GLY A 93 -8.88 4.88 -13.21
N ALA A 94 -8.76 3.72 -12.57
CA ALA A 94 -8.59 3.66 -11.11
C ALA A 94 -7.17 4.06 -10.67
N ILE A 95 -6.13 3.69 -11.43
CA ILE A 95 -4.75 4.11 -11.17
C ILE A 95 -4.64 5.63 -11.22
N ASP A 96 -5.16 6.26 -12.27
CA ASP A 96 -5.07 7.71 -12.46
C ASP A 96 -5.82 8.48 -11.36
N ARG A 97 -7.00 7.98 -10.96
CA ARG A 97 -7.72 8.50 -9.78
C ARG A 97 -6.92 8.34 -8.49
N PHE A 98 -6.30 7.17 -8.29
CA PHE A 98 -5.45 6.92 -7.13
C PHE A 98 -4.27 7.89 -7.08
N LEU A 99 -3.53 8.06 -8.18
CA LEU A 99 -2.40 8.98 -8.27
C LEU A 99 -2.82 10.44 -8.04
N LYS A 100 -4.00 10.84 -8.53
CA LYS A 100 -4.56 12.18 -8.28
C LYS A 100 -4.85 12.43 -6.79
N GLU A 101 -5.43 11.45 -6.10
CA GLU A 101 -5.69 11.56 -4.66
C GLU A 101 -4.40 11.47 -3.83
N MET A 102 -3.43 10.65 -4.22
CA MET A 102 -2.09 10.64 -3.62
C MET A 102 -1.41 12.02 -3.72
N ARG A 103 -1.51 12.68 -4.88
CA ARG A 103 -1.01 14.04 -5.06
C ARG A 103 -1.73 15.05 -4.15
N ARG A 104 -3.05 14.91 -3.98
CA ARG A 104 -3.84 15.75 -3.06
C ARG A 104 -3.45 15.54 -1.61
N LEU A 105 -3.03 14.34 -1.24
CA LEU A 105 -2.57 13.99 0.10
C LEU A 105 -1.15 14.50 0.40
N GLY A 106 -0.40 14.92 -0.62
CA GLY A 106 0.98 15.42 -0.46
C GLY A 106 2.07 14.44 -0.87
N PHE A 107 1.71 13.41 -1.65
CA PHE A 107 2.64 12.44 -2.22
C PHE A 107 2.87 12.69 -3.72
N LEU A 108 4.13 12.68 -4.15
CA LEU A 108 4.50 12.71 -5.56
C LEU A 108 4.91 11.31 -6.02
N CYS A 109 4.23 10.78 -7.04
CA CYS A 109 4.63 9.50 -7.63
C CYS A 109 5.96 9.68 -8.38
N THR A 110 6.99 8.95 -7.97
CA THR A 110 8.31 8.98 -8.60
C THR A 110 8.54 7.76 -9.50
N SER A 111 7.81 6.66 -9.27
CA SER A 111 7.92 5.45 -10.07
C SER A 111 6.64 4.63 -10.01
N GLU A 112 6.13 4.22 -11.17
CA GLU A 112 5.10 3.17 -11.32
C GLU A 112 5.70 2.04 -12.15
N LYS A 113 5.73 0.82 -11.61
CA LYS A 113 6.32 -0.36 -12.26
C LYS A 113 5.38 -1.57 -12.17
N ARG A 114 5.53 -2.47 -13.13
CA ARG A 114 4.79 -3.74 -13.21
C ARG A 114 5.81 -4.88 -13.24
N PRO A 115 6.35 -5.29 -12.09
CA PRO A 115 7.41 -6.30 -12.05
C PRO A 115 6.92 -7.67 -12.52
N SER A 116 5.60 -7.92 -12.52
CA SER A 116 5.03 -9.16 -13.05
C SER A 116 3.65 -8.94 -13.66
N LYS A 117 3.08 -10.00 -14.22
CA LYS A 117 1.68 -10.03 -14.68
C LYS A 117 0.67 -9.74 -13.56
N MET A 118 1.04 -9.96 -12.29
CA MET A 118 0.13 -9.88 -11.15
C MET A 118 0.33 -8.64 -10.28
N PHE A 119 1.54 -8.09 -10.21
CA PHE A 119 1.87 -7.03 -9.25
C PHE A 119 2.07 -5.67 -9.89
N LEU A 120 1.59 -4.65 -9.18
CA LEU A 120 1.78 -3.23 -9.42
C LEU A 120 2.59 -2.68 -8.24
N THR A 121 3.69 -2.00 -8.53
CA THR A 121 4.50 -1.34 -7.51
C THR A 121 4.57 0.15 -7.82
N MET A 122 4.27 0.97 -6.83
CA MET A 122 4.34 2.42 -6.90
C MET A 122 5.25 2.95 -5.81
N THR A 123 6.07 3.94 -6.14
CA THR A 123 6.91 4.68 -5.21
C THR A 123 6.49 6.13 -5.20
N PHE A 124 6.33 6.67 -4.01
CA PHE A 124 5.98 8.05 -3.78
C PHE A 124 7.01 8.72 -2.88
N ALA A 125 7.35 9.97 -3.17
CA ALA A 125 8.05 10.85 -2.25
C ALA A 125 7.03 11.71 -1.50
N LYS A 126 7.18 11.86 -0.19
CA LYS A 126 6.47 12.87 0.58
C LYS A 126 7.11 14.22 0.28
N ARG A 127 6.34 15.18 -0.23
CA ARG A 127 6.88 16.52 -0.48
C ARG A 127 7.35 17.18 0.82
N GLY A 128 8.52 17.81 0.76
CA GLY A 128 8.96 18.76 1.77
C GLY A 128 7.98 19.94 1.89
N GLN A 129 7.96 20.56 3.06
CA GLN A 129 7.09 21.69 3.36
C GLN A 129 7.44 22.96 2.55
N ASP A 130 8.60 22.95 1.88
CA ASP A 130 9.19 24.09 1.17
C ASP A 130 8.93 24.09 -0.36
N ASP A 131 8.27 23.06 -0.91
CA ASP A 131 7.89 23.01 -2.33
C ASP A 131 6.63 23.86 -2.57
N ASP A 132 6.83 25.06 -3.13
CA ASP A 132 5.92 26.13 -3.60
C ASP A 132 4.52 25.72 -4.14
N ILE A 133 3.73 25.09 -3.29
CA ILE A 133 2.29 24.94 -3.35
C ILE A 133 1.85 25.12 -1.91
N GLN A 134 1.29 26.28 -1.57
CA GLN A 134 0.58 26.58 -0.32
C GLN A 134 0.25 25.28 0.45
N THR A 135 1.14 24.90 1.38
CA THR A 135 0.94 23.74 2.23
C THR A 135 -0.12 24.14 3.23
N ASP A 136 -1.35 24.10 2.77
CA ASP A 136 -2.53 24.22 3.58
C ASP A 136 -2.47 23.00 4.52
N GLU A 137 -2.00 23.18 5.76
CA GLU A 137 -2.18 22.19 6.83
C GLU A 137 -3.67 21.76 6.92
N THR A 138 -4.54 22.63 6.44
CA THR A 138 -5.96 22.51 6.14
C THR A 138 -6.30 21.37 5.16
N ARG A 139 -5.41 20.97 4.23
CA ARG A 139 -5.66 19.93 3.21
C ARG A 139 -5.46 18.51 3.73
N ALA A 140 -4.47 18.27 4.59
CA ALA A 140 -4.32 16.99 5.29
C ALA A 140 -5.47 16.76 6.30
N LYS A 141 -6.02 17.86 6.85
CA LYS A 141 -7.21 17.89 7.70
C LYS A 141 -8.54 17.85 6.92
N ARG A 142 -8.54 17.95 5.58
CA ARG A 142 -9.79 17.86 4.80
C ARG A 142 -10.47 16.51 5.06
N PRO A 143 -11.79 16.51 5.31
CA PRO A 143 -12.52 15.28 5.54
C PRO A 143 -12.42 14.36 4.32
N LEU A 144 -12.17 13.05 4.57
CA LEU A 144 -12.16 11.99 3.53
C LEU A 144 -13.42 12.05 2.66
N LYS A 145 -14.53 12.55 3.20
CA LYS A 145 -15.83 12.67 2.52
C LYS A 145 -15.78 13.50 1.21
N SER A 146 -14.76 14.33 0.99
CA SER A 146 -14.61 15.12 -0.25
C SER A 146 -13.74 14.45 -1.34
N THR A 147 -13.17 13.29 -1.04
CA THR A 147 -12.16 12.62 -1.90
C THR A 147 -12.78 11.52 -2.75
N GLN A 148 -12.33 11.39 -4.00
CA GLN A 148 -12.82 10.41 -4.97
C GLN A 148 -11.88 9.21 -5.06
N TRP A 149 -11.55 8.63 -3.91
CA TRP A 149 -10.69 7.44 -3.87
C TRP A 149 -11.33 6.29 -4.68
N PRO A 150 -10.57 5.62 -5.56
CA PRO A 150 -11.10 4.48 -6.29
C PRO A 150 -11.39 3.32 -5.32
N ARG A 151 -12.56 2.68 -5.46
CA ARG A 151 -12.81 1.44 -4.73
C ARG A 151 -11.93 0.33 -5.29
N LEU A 152 -11.00 -0.16 -4.47
CA LEU A 152 -10.15 -1.28 -4.83
C LEU A 152 -10.95 -2.58 -4.78
N LYS A 153 -10.84 -3.41 -5.82
CA LYS A 153 -11.49 -4.73 -5.81
C LYS A 153 -10.90 -5.60 -4.70
N PRO A 154 -11.68 -6.55 -4.14
CA PRO A 154 -11.16 -7.53 -3.19
C PRO A 154 -10.04 -8.35 -3.85
N CYS A 155 -9.05 -8.71 -3.05
CA CYS A 155 -7.99 -9.62 -3.45
C CYS A 155 -8.54 -11.06 -3.51
N LEU A 156 -9.09 -11.46 -4.66
CA LEU A 156 -9.52 -12.84 -4.89
C LEU A 156 -8.31 -13.69 -5.29
N PHE A 157 -7.71 -14.37 -4.31
CA PHE A 157 -6.73 -15.40 -4.61
C PHE A 157 -7.43 -16.59 -5.24
N ARG A 158 -7.22 -16.80 -6.54
CA ARG A 158 -7.54 -18.10 -7.15
C ARG A 158 -6.61 -19.15 -6.54
N LYS A 159 -7.16 -20.26 -6.04
CA LYS A 159 -6.36 -21.43 -5.69
C LYS A 159 -5.49 -21.77 -6.90
N ARG A 160 -4.20 -22.01 -6.67
CA ARG A 160 -3.35 -22.62 -7.69
C ARG A 160 -3.93 -24.00 -7.94
N LYS A 161 -4.36 -24.25 -9.19
CA LYS A 161 -4.73 -25.59 -9.63
C LYS A 161 -3.51 -26.48 -9.40
N THR A 162 -3.71 -27.60 -8.75
CA THR A 162 -2.70 -28.64 -8.64
C THR A 162 -2.36 -29.15 -10.03
N GLN A 163 -1.17 -29.75 -10.19
CA GLN A 163 -0.75 -30.29 -11.48
C GLN A 163 -1.74 -31.34 -12.02
N GLY A 164 -2.41 -32.08 -11.13
CA GLY A 164 -3.49 -33.01 -11.51
C GLY A 164 -4.74 -32.30 -12.06
N GLU A 165 -5.15 -31.17 -11.48
CA GLU A 165 -6.29 -30.39 -11.97
C GLU A 165 -6.02 -29.71 -13.32
N LEU A 166 -4.77 -29.34 -13.60
CA LEU A 166 -4.38 -28.78 -14.90
C LEU A 166 -4.37 -29.85 -16.01
N LEU A 167 -3.91 -31.06 -15.68
CA LEU A 167 -3.92 -32.20 -16.62
C LEU A 167 -5.35 -32.67 -16.91
N ALA A 168 -6.24 -32.69 -15.91
CA ALA A 168 -7.64 -33.05 -16.10
C ALA A 168 -8.42 -32.06 -16.97
N GLU A 169 -8.09 -30.77 -16.90
CA GLU A 169 -8.71 -29.73 -17.73
C GLU A 169 -8.19 -29.76 -19.18
N ALA A 170 -6.90 -30.08 -19.37
CA ALA A 170 -6.31 -30.28 -20.70
C ALA A 170 -6.80 -31.56 -21.40
N ALA A 171 -7.27 -32.56 -20.63
CA ALA A 171 -7.81 -33.81 -21.16
C ALA A 171 -9.28 -33.74 -21.58
N ASN A 172 -9.99 -32.67 -21.22
CA ASN A 172 -11.40 -32.44 -21.56
C ASN A 172 -11.61 -31.46 -22.73
N HIS A 173 -10.55 -31.19 -23.51
CA HIS A 173 -10.59 -30.35 -24.71
C HIS A 173 -10.00 -31.04 -25.93
#